data_AF-A0A4S5AB87-F1
#
_entry.id   AF-A0A4S5AB87-F1
#
_cell.length_a   1.000
_cell.length_b   1.000
_cell.length_c   1.000
_cell.angle_alpha   90.00
_cell.angle_beta   90.00
_cell.angle_gamma   90.00
#
_symmetry.space_group_name_H-M   'P 1'
#
loop_
_entity.id
_entity.type
_entity.pdbx_description
1 polymer ?
#
loop_
_entity_poly.entity_id
_entity_poly.type
_entity_poly.pdbx_seq_one_letter_code
_entity_poly.pdbx_strand_id
1 'polypeptide(L)' 'MAEPAGAESLRRRNAAAVLRSLRYDGPASRAEIAARTGLAKATVGTIVAGLEQVGAVADLAQVRSGER' A
#
# COMPACT_ATOMS: atom_id res chain seq x y z
N MET A 1 12.44 13.48 20.90
CA MET A 1 12.49 12.05 20.53
C MET A 1 11.05 11.62 20.24
N ALA A 2 10.62 11.55 18.99
CA ALA A 2 9.23 11.21 18.68
C ALA A 2 8.99 9.74 19.03
N GLU A 3 8.03 9.50 19.92
CA GLU A 3 7.76 8.17 20.47
C GLU A 3 7.44 7.18 19.33
N PRO A 4 8.05 5.98 19.31
CA PRO A 4 7.88 5.00 18.22
C PRO A 4 6.42 4.59 18.00
N ALA A 5 5.58 4.72 19.05
CA ALA A 5 4.15 4.46 18.99
C ALA A 5 3.40 5.37 17.98
N GLY A 6 3.84 6.62 17.79
CA GLY A 6 3.22 7.55 16.85
C GLY A 6 3.49 7.16 15.38
N ALA A 7 4.73 6.77 15.09
CA ALA A 7 5.14 6.36 13.75
C ALA A 7 4.48 5.03 13.32
N GLU A 8 4.37 4.06 14.23
CA GLU A 8 3.66 2.80 13.98
C GLU A 8 2.16 3.04 13.75
N SER A 9 1.53 3.87 14.59
CA SER A 9 0.12 4.23 14.42
C SER A 9 -0.15 4.92 13.08
N LEU A 10 0.75 5.80 12.65
CA LEU A 10 0.67 6.46 11.35
C LEU A 10 0.85 5.46 10.19
N ARG A 11 1.80 4.53 10.28
CA ARG A 11 1.97 3.47 9.28
C ARG A 11 0.72 2.62 9.14
N ARG A 12 0.10 2.19 10.25
CA ARG A 12 -1.16 1.43 10.22
C ARG A 12 -2.30 2.19 9.56
N ARG A 13 -2.45 3.49 9.88
CA ARG A 13 -3.47 4.34 9.25
C ARG A 13 -3.26 4.47 7.75
N ASN A 14 -2.02 4.70 7.32
CA ASN A 14 -1.69 4.82 5.91
C ASN A 14 -1.90 3.50 5.16
N ALA A 15 -1.53 2.36 5.77
CA ALA A 15 -1.78 1.03 5.20
C ALA A 15 -3.29 0.77 5.03
N ALA A 16 -4.10 1.13 6.03
CA ALA A 16 -5.55 1.03 5.94
C ALA A 16 -6.13 1.92 4.82
N ALA A 17 -5.59 3.12 4.61
CA ALA A 17 -6.01 4.01 3.52
C ALA A 17 -5.68 3.43 2.14
N VAL A 18 -4.47 2.86 1.98
CA VAL A 18 -4.05 2.18 0.74
C VAL A 18 -4.95 0.98 0.42
N LEU A 19 -5.15 0.08 1.40
CA LEU A 19 -6.03 -1.09 1.23
C LEU A 19 -7.48 -0.69 0.93
N ARG A 20 -7.98 0.36 1.57
CA ARG A 20 -9.31 0.90 1.29
C ARG A 20 -9.40 1.38 -0.16
N SER A 21 -8.44 2.19 -0.63
CA SER A 21 -8.48 2.68 -2.02
C SER A 21 -8.44 1.54 -3.02
N LEU A 22 -7.57 0.53 -2.81
CA LEU A 22 -7.53 -0.66 -3.68
C LEU A 22 -8.85 -1.47 -3.66
N ARG A 23 -9.53 -1.53 -2.51
CA ARG A 23 -10.79 -2.28 -2.37
C ARG A 23 -12.00 -1.55 -2.95
N TYR A 24 -12.03 -0.22 -2.88
CA TYR A 24 -13.18 0.58 -3.36
C TYR A 24 -13.00 1.07 -4.79
N ASP A 25 -11.82 1.59 -5.14
CA ASP A 25 -11.50 2.17 -6.45
C ASP A 25 -10.84 1.15 -7.41
N GLY A 26 -10.60 -0.07 -6.94
CA GLY A 26 -9.99 -1.14 -7.72
C GLY A 26 -8.46 -1.04 -7.84
N PRO A 27 -7.85 -1.92 -8.66
CA PRO A 27 -6.40 -1.99 -8.82
C PRO A 27 -5.84 -0.70 -9.42
N ALA A 28 -4.69 -0.27 -8.91
CA ALA A 28 -4.08 1.00 -9.27
C ALA A 28 -2.56 0.96 -9.11
N SER A 29 -1.86 1.76 -9.92
CA SER A 29 -0.41 1.95 -9.79
C SER A 29 -0.07 2.66 -8.48
N ARG A 30 1.15 2.46 -7.95
CA ARG A 30 1.63 3.16 -6.73
C ARG A 30 1.46 4.69 -6.80
N ALA A 31 1.64 5.28 -8.00
CA ALA A 31 1.42 6.71 -8.23
C ALA A 31 -0.05 7.13 -8.14
N GLU A 32 -0.96 6.31 -8.66
CA GLU A 32 -2.41 6.53 -8.60
C GLU A 32 -2.91 6.40 -7.17
N ILE A 33 -2.44 5.39 -6.43
CA ILE A 33 -2.75 5.22 -5.00
C ILE A 33 -2.29 6.45 -4.21
N ALA A 34 -1.09 6.97 -4.48
CA ALA A 34 -0.59 8.20 -3.85
C ALA A 34 -1.51 9.40 -4.13
N ALA A 35 -1.96 9.57 -5.38
CA ALA A 35 -2.91 10.62 -5.74
C ALA A 35 -4.27 10.47 -5.04
N ARG A 36 -4.82 9.24 -4.98
CA ARG A 36 -6.12 8.95 -4.35
C ARG A 36 -6.10 9.10 -2.82
N THR A 37 -5.01 8.69 -2.19
CA THR A 37 -4.88 8.69 -0.73
C THR A 37 -4.28 9.99 -0.18
N GLY A 38 -3.73 10.85 -1.03
CA GLY A 38 -3.00 12.06 -0.63
C GLY A 38 -1.65 11.76 0.04
N LEU A 39 -1.17 10.52 -0.02
CA LEU A 39 0.08 10.09 0.58
C LEU A 39 1.27 10.39 -0.34
N ALA A 40 2.45 10.59 0.24
CA ALA A 40 3.67 10.71 -0.53
C ALA A 40 3.99 9.40 -1.27
N LYS A 41 4.48 9.49 -2.51
CA LYS A 41 4.87 8.32 -3.34
C LYS A 41 5.83 7.37 -2.62
N ALA A 42 6.82 7.91 -1.91
CA ALA A 42 7.77 7.12 -1.13
C ALA A 42 7.09 6.32 -0.02
N THR A 43 6.15 6.95 0.71
CA THR A 43 5.37 6.30 1.77
C THR A 43 4.49 5.19 1.22
N VAL A 44 3.81 5.43 0.09
CA VAL A 44 3.02 4.40 -0.59
C VAL A 44 3.92 3.24 -1.03
N GLY A 45 5.10 3.53 -1.57
CA GLY A 45 6.08 2.50 -1.94
C GLY A 45 6.46 1.59 -0.76
N THR A 46 6.84 2.16 0.38
CA THR A 46 7.18 1.39 1.59
C THR A 46 6.00 0.57 2.11
N ILE A 47 4.79 1.15 2.12
CA ILE A 47 3.59 0.47 2.60
C ILE A 47 3.19 -0.68 1.68
N VAL A 48 3.14 -0.43 0.37
CA VAL A 48 2.80 -1.45 -0.62
C VAL A 48 3.81 -2.59 -0.55
N ALA A 49 5.12 -2.29 -0.48
CA ALA A 49 6.13 -3.33 -0.28
C ALA A 49 5.89 -4.17 0.97
N GLY A 50 5.56 -3.55 2.11
CA GLY A 50 5.21 -4.27 3.33
C GLY A 50 3.95 -5.13 3.20
N LEU A 51 2.93 -4.63 2.48
CA LEU A 51 1.69 -5.36 2.19
C LEU A 51 1.92 -6.54 1.21
N GLU A 52 2.82 -6.38 0.24
CA GLU A 52 3.22 -7.45 -0.69
C GLU A 52 3.93 -8.58 0.06
N GLN A 53 4.83 -8.26 1.00
CA GLN A 53 5.54 -9.25 1.81
C GLN A 53 4.62 -10.14 2.66
N VAL A 54 3.48 -9.61 3.13
CA VAL A 54 2.49 -10.36 3.90
C VAL A 54 1.36 -10.96 3.03
N GLY A 55 1.44 -10.80 1.70
CA GLY A 55 0.43 -11.30 0.77
C GLY A 55 -0.91 -10.57 0.81
N ALA A 56 -0.97 -9.37 1.39
CA ALA A 56 -2.20 -8.57 1.46
C ALA A 56 -2.52 -7.86 0.13
N VAL A 57 -1.51 -7.61 -0.69
CA VAL A 57 -1.66 -7.10 -2.07
C VAL A 57 -0.72 -7.88 -2.98
N ALA A 58 -1.06 -7.96 -4.26
CA ALA A 58 -0.22 -8.57 -5.28
C ALA A 58 -0.13 -7.64 -6.49
N ASP A 59 1.04 -7.61 -7.11
CA ASP A 59 1.22 -6.95 -8.39
C ASP A 59 0.48 -7.72 -9.49
N LEU A 60 -0.34 -7.01 -10.28
CA LEU A 60 -1.14 -7.64 -11.33
C LEU A 60 -0.31 -8.21 -12.49
N ALA A 61 0.92 -7.73 -12.71
CA ALA A 61 1.83 -8.35 -13.67
C ALA A 61 2.38 -9.68 -13.11
N GLN A 62 2.57 -9.81 -11.80
CA GLN A 62 2.93 -11.08 -11.16
C GLN A 62 1.79 -12.12 -11.21
N VAL A 63 0.52 -11.70 -11.13
CA VAL A 63 -0.62 -12.66 -11.16
C VAL A 63 -0.69 -13.44 -12.49
N ARG A 64 -0.23 -12.86 -13.62
CA ARG A 64 -0.19 -13.60 -14.91
C ARG A 64 0.92 -14.66 -15.00
N SER A 65 1.92 -14.62 -14.12
CA SER A 65 3.09 -15.51 -14.23
C SER A 65 2.98 -16.81 -13.41
N GLY A 66 1.90 -16.99 -12.63
CA GLY A 66 1.71 -18.13 -11.74
C GLY A 66 0.76 -19.23 -12.26
N GLU A 67 0.25 -19.12 -13.47
CA GLU A 67 -0.64 -20.14 -14.07
C GLU A 67 0.14 -21.00 -15.08
N ARG A 68 0.97 -21.93 -14.57
CA ARG A 68 1.49 -23.08 -15.31
C ARG A 68 1.75 -24.25 -14.38
#